data_AF-A0A8B3NG10-F1
#
_entry.id   AF-A0A8B3NG10-F1
#
_cell.length_a   1.000
_cell.length_b   1.000
_cell.length_c   1.000
_cell.angle_alpha   90.00
_cell.angle_beta   90.00
_cell.angle_gamma   90.00
#
_symmetry.space_group_name_H-M   'P 1'
#
loop_
_entity.id
_entity.type
_entity.pdbx_description
1 polymer ?
#
loop_
_entity_poly.entity_id
_entity_poly.type
_entity_poly.pdbx_seq_one_letter_code
_entity_poly.pdbx_strand_id
1 'polypeptide(L)'
;MSLGSVPPLHEDRRPDGGTLMGSDDNFDIVVVGAGPVGLSFAASLAQSELKVAVVEQNTFDSLANPAFDGREIALTNASIRTLRELGAWDVIPASDKSALQGARVLNGSSAFALRFDP
;
A
#
# COMPACT_ATOMS: atom_id res chain seq x y z
N MET A 1 38.30 -23.16 29.42
CA MET A 1 37.66 -22.22 28.47
C MET A 1 36.20 -22.66 28.34
N SER A 2 35.32 -22.01 29.09
CA SER A 2 33.89 -22.34 29.16
C SER A 2 33.12 -21.22 28.49
N LEU A 3 32.22 -21.57 27.57
CA LEU A 3 31.30 -20.69 26.86
C LEU A 3 30.46 -19.90 27.88
N GLY A 4 30.51 -18.57 27.82
CA GLY A 4 29.60 -17.72 28.55
C GLY A 4 28.25 -17.71 27.85
N SER A 5 27.22 -18.28 28.50
CA SER A 5 25.83 -18.16 28.05
C SER A 5 25.35 -16.73 28.28
N VAL A 6 24.94 -16.06 27.20
CA VAL A 6 24.23 -14.77 27.27
C VAL A 6 22.88 -15.00 27.97
N PRO A 7 22.50 -14.19 28.98
CA PRO A 7 21.22 -14.35 29.66
C PRO A 7 20.06 -13.91 28.73
N PRO A 8 18.90 -14.57 28.73
CA PRO A 8 17.71 -14.06 28.06
C PRO A 8 17.06 -13.01 28.96
N LEU A 9 16.77 -11.82 28.43
CA LEU A 9 15.95 -10.82 29.12
C LEU A 9 15.02 -10.12 28.13
N HIS A 10 13.74 -10.50 28.16
CA HIS A 10 12.66 -9.62 28.60
C HIS A 10 11.39 -10.48 28.83
N GLU A 11 11.30 -11.12 30.00
CA GLU A 11 9.99 -11.54 30.52
C GLU A 11 9.39 -10.34 31.24
N ASP A 12 8.40 -9.70 30.61
CA ASP A 12 7.58 -8.68 31.27
C ASP A 12 6.52 -9.41 32.11
N ARG A 13 6.87 -9.73 33.35
CA ARG A 13 6.03 -10.51 34.28
C ARG A 13 5.25 -9.56 35.21
N ARG A 14 3.91 -9.53 35.08
CA ARG A 14 3.04 -8.87 36.07
C ARG A 14 3.03 -9.63 37.41
N PRO A 15 2.77 -8.93 38.54
CA PRO A 15 2.70 -9.52 39.88
C PRO A 15 1.46 -10.39 40.17
N ASP A 16 0.57 -10.65 39.20
CA ASP A 16 -0.73 -11.31 39.39
C ASP A 16 -0.86 -12.71 38.73
N GLY A 17 0.23 -13.29 38.20
CA GLY A 17 0.26 -14.72 37.83
C GLY A 17 -0.56 -15.12 36.59
N GLY A 18 -1.05 -14.15 35.80
CA GLY A 18 -1.64 -14.43 34.50
C GLY A 18 -0.56 -14.57 33.43
N THR A 19 -0.38 -15.77 32.88
CA THR A 19 0.34 -15.96 31.62
C THR A 19 -0.47 -15.29 30.52
N LEU A 20 -0.02 -14.16 29.99
CA LEU A 20 -0.45 -13.73 28.67
C LEU A 20 0.02 -14.83 27.71
N MET A 21 -0.90 -15.53 27.07
CA MET A 21 -0.61 -16.09 25.74
C MET A 21 -0.27 -14.87 24.88
N GLY A 22 0.99 -14.46 24.91
CA GLY A 22 1.54 -13.59 23.89
C GLY A 22 1.48 -14.40 22.62
N SER A 23 0.41 -14.21 21.84
CA SER A 23 0.55 -14.34 20.40
C SER A 23 1.74 -13.43 20.05
N ASP A 24 2.73 -13.96 19.33
CA ASP A 24 3.80 -13.16 18.74
C ASP A 24 3.16 -12.23 17.69
N ASP A 25 2.39 -11.24 18.14
CA ASP A 25 1.72 -10.21 17.34
C ASP A 25 2.69 -9.07 17.01
N ASN A 26 3.99 -9.36 17.10
CA ASN A 26 4.99 -8.45 16.60
C ASN A 26 4.92 -8.47 15.07
N PHE A 27 4.87 -7.28 14.48
CA PHE A 27 4.96 -7.05 13.04
C PHE A 27 6.20 -6.19 12.81
N ASP A 28 6.95 -6.46 11.74
CA ASP A 28 8.08 -5.62 11.35
C ASP A 28 7.58 -4.28 10.80
N ILE A 29 6.42 -4.31 10.13
CA ILE A 29 5.81 -3.16 9.49
C ILE A 29 4.29 -3.20 9.69
N VAL A 30 3.72 -2.05 10.07
CA VAL A 30 2.27 -1.84 10.09
C VAL A 30 1.91 -0.73 9.10
N VAL A 31 1.08 -1.06 8.12
CA VAL A 31 0.54 -0.12 7.13
C VAL A 31 -0.85 0.30 7.57
N VAL A 32 -1.05 1.60 7.83
CA VAL A 32 -2.36 2.13 8.21
C VAL A 32 -3.05 2.70 6.97
N GLY A 33 -4.13 2.04 6.55
CA GLY A 33 -4.93 2.37 5.37
C GLY A 33 -4.69 1.41 4.20
N ALA A 34 -5.74 0.72 3.76
CA ALA A 34 -5.72 -0.18 2.60
C ALA A 34 -6.15 0.54 1.31
N GLY A 35 -5.69 1.77 1.12
CA GLY A 35 -5.83 2.48 -0.15
C GLY A 35 -4.82 2.00 -1.20
N PRO A 36 -4.86 2.55 -2.43
CA PRO A 36 -3.97 2.14 -3.53
C PRO A 36 -2.48 2.16 -3.14
N VAL A 37 -2.04 3.18 -2.41
CA VAL A 37 -0.63 3.31 -1.97
C VAL A 37 -0.28 2.26 -0.91
N GLY A 38 -1.10 2.11 0.12
CA GLY A 38 -0.85 1.18 1.22
C GLY A 38 -0.83 -0.28 0.75
N LEU A 39 -1.80 -0.67 -0.09
CA LEU A 39 -1.84 -2.00 -0.70
C LEU A 39 -0.70 -2.23 -1.67
N SER A 40 -0.34 -1.23 -2.50
CA SER A 40 0.81 -1.38 -3.41
C SER A 40 2.11 -1.57 -2.63
N PHE A 41 2.29 -0.85 -1.53
CA PHE A 41 3.46 -0.99 -0.67
C PHE A 41 3.49 -2.37 0.02
N ALA A 42 2.39 -2.80 0.64
CA ALA A 42 2.29 -4.13 1.25
C ALA A 42 2.54 -5.25 0.22
N ALA A 43 1.94 -5.13 -0.98
CA ALA A 43 2.13 -6.09 -2.07
C ALA A 43 3.60 -6.14 -2.54
N SER A 44 4.30 -5.01 -2.58
CA SER A 44 5.72 -4.97 -2.95
C SER A 44 6.63 -5.75 -2.00
N LEU A 45 6.17 -5.97 -0.75
CA LEU A 45 6.88 -6.72 0.28
C LEU A 45 6.42 -8.17 0.39
N ALA A 46 5.47 -8.63 -0.45
CA ALA A 46 4.85 -9.95 -0.33
C ALA A 46 5.83 -11.12 -0.52
N GLN A 47 7.01 -10.88 -1.10
CA GLN A 47 8.09 -11.86 -1.28
C GLN A 47 9.26 -11.64 -0.32
N SER A 48 9.10 -10.76 0.67
CA SER A 48 10.08 -10.56 1.74
C SER A 48 9.78 -11.47 2.93
N GLU A 49 10.76 -11.66 3.79
CA GLU A 49 10.61 -12.37 5.07
C GLU A 49 9.97 -11.49 6.16
N LEU A 50 9.55 -10.25 5.82
CA LEU A 50 8.98 -9.30 6.78
C LEU A 50 7.51 -9.64 7.08
N LYS A 51 7.15 -9.58 8.35
CA LYS A 51 5.76 -9.72 8.80
C LYS A 51 5.06 -8.37 8.74
N VAL A 52 4.23 -8.19 7.72
CA VAL A 52 3.51 -6.93 7.45
C VAL A 52 2.04 -7.02 7.86
N ALA A 53 1.58 -6.09 8.70
CA ALA A 53 0.16 -5.88 8.97
C ALA A 53 -0.40 -4.73 8.12
N VAL A 54 -1.63 -4.88 7.65
CA VAL A 54 -2.42 -3.77 7.08
C VAL A 54 -3.64 -3.55 7.96
N VAL A 55 -3.81 -2.32 8.44
CA VAL A 55 -4.93 -1.91 9.29
C VAL A 55 -5.84 -1.01 8.49
N GLU A 56 -7.10 -1.41 8.33
CA GLU A 56 -8.12 -0.69 7.57
C GLU A 56 -9.46 -0.80 8.30
N GLN A 57 -10.25 0.27 8.25
CA GLN A 57 -11.59 0.32 8.86
C GLN A 57 -12.66 -0.30 7.95
N ASN A 58 -12.48 -0.24 6.63
CA ASN A 58 -13.36 -0.87 5.66
C ASN A 58 -13.25 -2.40 5.72
N THR A 59 -14.37 -3.07 5.48
CA THR A 59 -14.40 -4.53 5.36
C THR A 59 -13.67 -4.97 4.09
N PHE A 60 -13.19 -6.21 4.08
CA PHE A 60 -12.60 -6.81 2.88
C PHE A 60 -13.56 -6.77 1.68
N ASP A 61 -14.85 -7.02 1.92
CA ASP A 61 -15.88 -6.95 0.88
C ASP A 61 -16.04 -5.53 0.31
N SER A 62 -16.02 -4.50 1.16
CA SER A 62 -16.05 -3.10 0.72
C SER A 62 -14.81 -2.72 -0.12
N LEU A 63 -13.64 -3.28 0.20
CA LEU A 63 -12.42 -3.06 -0.59
C LEU A 63 -12.44 -3.82 -1.93
N ALA A 64 -12.98 -5.04 -1.93
CA ALA A 64 -13.11 -5.85 -3.15
C ALA A 64 -14.19 -5.31 -4.09
N ASN A 65 -15.24 -4.71 -3.52
CA ASN A 65 -16.39 -4.16 -4.22
C ASN A 65 -16.62 -2.69 -3.82
N PRO A 66 -15.70 -1.78 -4.17
CA PRO A 66 -15.79 -0.39 -3.75
C PRO A 66 -17.00 0.30 -4.38
N ALA A 67 -17.70 1.11 -3.58
CA ALA A 67 -18.76 1.97 -4.10
C ALA A 67 -18.18 3.04 -5.05
N PHE A 68 -18.94 3.40 -6.08
CA PHE A 68 -18.55 4.51 -6.95
C PHE A 68 -18.57 5.83 -6.17
N ASP A 69 -17.43 6.51 -6.12
CA ASP A 69 -17.25 7.76 -5.37
C ASP A 69 -16.86 8.95 -6.26
N GLY A 70 -16.82 8.76 -7.58
CA GLY A 70 -16.51 9.79 -8.58
C GLY A 70 -15.06 10.27 -8.59
N ARG A 71 -14.15 9.64 -7.84
CA ARG A 71 -12.74 10.00 -7.87
C ARG A 71 -12.02 9.31 -9.02
N GLU A 72 -11.24 10.10 -9.74
CA GLU A 72 -10.32 9.64 -10.78
C GLU A 72 -8.88 9.84 -10.31
N ILE A 73 -7.98 8.94 -10.71
CA ILE A 73 -6.56 9.04 -10.38
C ILE A 73 -5.75 9.14 -11.68
N ALA A 74 -5.11 10.29 -11.90
CA ALA A 74 -4.12 10.44 -12.96
C ALA A 74 -2.83 9.69 -12.57
N LEU A 75 -2.59 8.54 -13.19
CA LEU A 75 -1.41 7.72 -12.93
C LEU A 75 -0.24 8.16 -13.82
N THR A 76 0.93 8.31 -13.21
CA THR A 76 2.18 8.53 -13.96
C THR A 76 2.66 7.22 -14.61
N ASN A 77 3.53 7.31 -15.62
CA ASN A 77 4.16 6.13 -16.23
C ASN A 77 4.94 5.28 -15.20
N ALA A 78 5.56 5.92 -14.19
CA ALA A 78 6.25 5.21 -13.12
C ALA A 78 5.27 4.42 -12.25
N SER A 79 4.13 5.02 -11.87
CA SER A 79 3.07 4.35 -11.12
C SER A 79 2.49 3.16 -11.89
N ILE A 80 2.23 3.33 -13.20
CA ILE A 80 1.77 2.24 -14.08
C ILE A 80 2.80 1.10 -14.11
N ARG A 81 4.10 1.42 -14.21
CA ARG A 81 5.16 0.41 -14.18
C ARG A 81 5.15 -0.37 -12.87
N THR A 82 5.06 0.30 -11.72
CA THR A 82 4.96 -0.38 -10.42
C THR A 82 3.73 -1.28 -10.35
N LEU A 83 2.56 -0.81 -10.80
CA LEU A 83 1.34 -1.63 -10.81
C LEU A 83 1.46 -2.86 -11.72
N ARG A 84 2.19 -2.77 -12.84
CA ARG A 84 2.49 -3.93 -13.70
C ARG A 84 3.44 -4.93 -13.03
N GLU A 85 4.50 -4.44 -12.39
CA GLU A 85 5.43 -5.29 -11.64
C GLU A 85 4.74 -6.04 -10.50
N LEU A 86 3.72 -5.42 -9.89
CA LEU A 86 2.86 -6.03 -8.88
C LEU A 86 1.72 -6.90 -9.47
N GLY A 87 1.57 -6.97 -10.80
CA GLY A 87 0.49 -7.69 -11.48
C GLY A 87 -0.90 -7.05 -11.38
N ALA A 88 -1.02 -5.89 -10.73
CA ALA A 88 -2.29 -5.20 -10.48
C ALA A 88 -2.81 -4.40 -11.70
N TRP A 89 -1.93 -3.94 -12.60
CA TRP A 89 -2.34 -3.12 -13.74
C TRP A 89 -3.22 -3.88 -14.75
N ASP A 90 -2.89 -5.15 -14.98
CA ASP A 90 -3.50 -5.95 -16.03
C ASP A 90 -4.87 -6.51 -15.62
N VAL A 91 -5.16 -6.56 -14.31
CA VAL A 91 -6.49 -6.96 -13.79
C VAL A 91 -7.52 -5.84 -13.83
N ILE A 92 -7.11 -4.57 -13.95
CA ILE A 92 -8.04 -3.44 -14.08
C ILE A 92 -8.74 -3.51 -15.44
N PRO A 93 -10.08 -3.40 -15.51
CA PRO A 93 -10.82 -3.39 -16.78
C PRO A 93 -10.34 -2.28 -17.73
N ALA A 94 -10.34 -2.57 -19.03
CA ALA A 94 -9.97 -1.57 -20.03
C ALA A 94 -10.95 -0.38 -20.07
N SER A 95 -12.21 -0.58 -19.68
CA SER A 95 -13.22 0.49 -19.53
C SER A 95 -12.85 1.52 -18.47
N ASP A 96 -12.05 1.12 -17.48
CA ASP A 96 -11.71 1.93 -16.31
C ASP A 96 -10.33 2.58 -16.48
N LYS A 97 -9.72 2.41 -17.65
CA LYS A 97 -8.43 2.98 -18.02
C LYS A 97 -8.61 3.95 -19.18
N SER A 98 -8.28 5.21 -18.94
CA SER A 98 -8.27 6.23 -19.99
C SER A 98 -6.85 6.71 -20.26
N ALA A 99 -6.34 6.45 -21.47
CA ALA A 99 -5.00 6.86 -21.86
C ALA A 99 -4.97 8.37 -22.12
N LEU A 100 -4.09 9.09 -21.41
CA LEU A 100 -3.88 10.52 -21.61
C LEU A 100 -3.32 10.78 -23.02
N GLN A 101 -4.09 11.47 -23.87
CA GLN A 101 -3.72 11.76 -25.27
C GLN A 101 -2.96 13.08 -25.43
N GLY A 102 -2.39 13.59 -24.36
CA GLY A 102 -1.75 14.90 -24.31
C GLY A 102 -2.43 15.85 -23.32
N ALA A 103 -1.82 17.03 -23.16
CA ALA A 103 -2.27 18.05 -22.23
C ALA A 103 -2.14 19.44 -22.85
N ARG A 104 -2.97 20.36 -22.38
CA ARG A 104 -2.92 21.78 -22.76
C ARG A 104 -2.98 22.63 -21.50
N VAL A 105 -2.01 23.51 -21.33
CA VAL A 105 -2.01 24.51 -20.26
C VAL A 105 -2.46 25.84 -20.85
N LEU A 106 -3.54 26.37 -20.28
CA LEU A 106 -4.18 27.62 -20.69
C LEU A 106 -3.96 28.67 -19.59
N ASN A 107 -3.81 29.94 -20.00
CA ASN A 107 -3.66 31.05 -19.06
C ASN A 107 -4.65 32.18 -19.40
N GLY A 108 -5.76 32.25 -18.65
CA GLY A 108 -6.77 33.30 -18.77
C GLY A 108 -7.27 33.49 -20.20
N SER A 109 -7.24 34.75 -20.66
CA SER A 109 -7.68 35.15 -22.00
C SER A 109 -6.63 34.98 -23.09
N SER A 110 -5.47 34.38 -22.79
CA SER A 110 -4.44 34.13 -23.81
C SER A 110 -4.97 33.25 -24.93
N ALA A 111 -4.72 33.67 -26.19
CA ALA A 111 -5.04 32.87 -27.37
C ALA A 111 -4.10 31.67 -27.57
N PHE A 112 -2.99 31.61 -26.81
CA PHE A 112 -1.98 30.57 -26.91
C PHE A 112 -2.09 29.57 -25.77
N ALA A 113 -1.80 28.31 -26.08
CA ALA A 113 -1.73 27.21 -25.12
C ALA A 113 -0.36 26.55 -25.20
N LEU A 114 0.25 26.24 -24.05
CA LEU A 114 1.36 25.30 -24.01
C LEU A 114 0.77 23.90 -24.23
N ARG A 115 1.21 23.21 -25.28
CA ARG A 115 0.72 21.89 -25.66
C ARG A 115 1.77 20.83 -25.33
N PHE A 116 1.31 19.71 -24.82
CA PHE A 116 2.06 18.48 -24.65
C PHE A 116 1.33 17.42 -25.47
N ASP A 117 1.90 17.08 -26.62
CA ASP A 117 1.40 15.99 -27.46
C ASP A 117 1.89 14.63 -26.90
N PRO A 118 1.28 13.49 -27.30
CA PRO A 118 1.63 12.15 -26.81
C PRO A 118 3.09 11.76 -27.00
#